data_AF-A0A7H8PJR6-F1
#
_entry.id   AF-A0A7H8PJR6-F1
#
_cell.length_a   1.000
_cell.length_b   1.000
_cell.length_c   1.000
_cell.angle_alpha   90.00
_cell.angle_beta   90.00
_cell.angle_gamma   90.00
#
_symmetry.space_group_name_H-M   'P 1'
#
loop_
_entity.id
_entity.type
_entity.pdbx_description
1 polymer ?
#
loop_
_entity_poly.entity_id
_entity_poly.type
_entity_poly.pdbx_seq_one_letter_code
_entity_poly.pdbx_strand_id
1 'polypeptide(L)'
;MEKKEIQVLNNQSLADVAIQHLGSLEAVFDLARENDISITDLLTNNQKIFVPEPLVPEIVAFYRQNNISPSTAVTTIPIDTSSGINHWQLGIDFIVSGNDLENGVNNWQLGIDFIVQPDTGINHYQIGKDFIVSPE
;
A
#
# COMPACT_ATOMS: atom_id res chain seq x y z
N MET A 1 -4.23 16.94 -29.09
CA MET A 1 -4.56 16.98 -27.66
C MET A 1 -3.32 17.51 -26.97
N GLU A 2 -3.45 18.63 -26.27
CA GLU A 2 -2.32 19.31 -25.63
C GLU A 2 -1.98 18.55 -24.34
N LYS A 3 -0.76 18.00 -24.26
CA LYS A 3 -0.29 17.28 -23.09
C LYS A 3 0.46 18.25 -22.22
N LYS A 4 0.10 18.33 -20.94
CA LYS A 4 0.76 19.22 -20.00
C LYS A 4 1.80 18.45 -19.20
N GLU A 5 3.05 18.84 -19.30
CA GLU A 5 4.11 18.33 -18.42
C GLU A 5 4.06 19.07 -17.08
N ILE A 6 4.08 18.32 -15.97
CA ILE A 6 4.25 18.86 -14.61
C ILE A 6 5.48 18.25 -13.94
N GLN A 7 5.94 18.89 -12.88
CA GLN A 7 6.94 18.31 -11.96
C GLN A 7 6.24 17.83 -10.69
N VAL A 8 6.53 16.59 -10.31
CA VAL A 8 6.01 15.97 -9.10
C VAL A 8 6.63 16.60 -7.86
N LEU A 9 5.79 16.93 -6.87
CA LEU A 9 6.22 17.48 -5.60
C LEU A 9 6.78 16.39 -4.67
N ASN A 10 7.51 16.81 -3.64
CA ASN A 10 8.03 15.86 -2.67
C ASN A 10 6.91 15.04 -2.00
N ASN A 11 7.12 13.74 -1.83
CA ASN A 11 6.17 12.79 -1.20
C ASN A 11 4.75 12.82 -1.79
N GLN A 12 4.63 13.15 -3.08
CA GLN A 12 3.34 13.17 -3.76
C GLN A 12 3.05 11.80 -4.39
N SER A 13 1.84 11.29 -4.17
CA SER A 13 1.38 10.03 -4.79
C SER A 13 0.76 10.28 -6.16
N LEU A 14 0.63 9.24 -6.98
CA LEU A 14 -0.05 9.36 -8.28
C LEU A 14 -1.53 9.76 -8.12
N ALA A 15 -2.17 9.32 -7.04
CA ALA A 15 -3.52 9.73 -6.66
C ALA A 15 -3.61 11.24 -6.34
N ASP A 16 -2.61 11.78 -5.63
CA ASP A 16 -2.53 13.22 -5.35
C ASP A 16 -2.44 14.03 -6.65
N VAL A 17 -1.59 13.60 -7.58
CA VAL A 17 -1.44 14.23 -8.90
C VAL A 17 -2.76 14.20 -9.68
N ALA A 18 -3.44 13.05 -9.69
CA ALA A 18 -4.71 12.88 -10.38
C ALA A 18 -5.78 13.84 -9.83
N ILE A 19 -5.94 13.93 -8.51
CA ILE A 19 -6.92 14.84 -7.91
C ILE A 19 -6.53 16.31 -8.14
N GLN A 20 -5.26 16.66 -7.94
CA GLN A 20 -4.79 18.05 -8.04
C GLN A 20 -4.84 18.60 -9.47
N HIS A 21 -4.55 17.78 -10.48
CA HIS A 21 -4.42 18.23 -11.86
C HIS A 21 -5.53 17.77 -12.80
N LEU A 22 -6.25 16.70 -12.46
CA LEU A 22 -7.35 16.15 -13.25
C LEU A 22 -8.70 16.28 -12.52
N GLY A 23 -8.70 16.55 -11.22
CA GLY A 23 -9.90 16.80 -10.42
C GLY A 23 -10.63 15.52 -9.98
N SER A 24 -10.07 14.34 -10.25
CA SER A 24 -10.72 13.06 -9.97
C SER A 24 -9.67 11.99 -9.68
N LEU A 25 -9.99 11.08 -8.77
CA LEU A 25 -9.12 9.94 -8.44
C LEU A 25 -9.12 8.90 -9.56
N GLU A 26 -10.25 8.73 -10.24
CA GLU A 26 -10.43 7.81 -11.36
C GLU A 26 -9.46 8.10 -12.52
N ALA A 27 -9.05 9.36 -12.67
CA ALA A 27 -8.08 9.77 -13.66
C ALA A 27 -6.65 9.21 -13.43
N VAL A 28 -6.40 8.57 -12.28
CA VAL A 28 -5.13 7.89 -11.96
C VAL A 28 -4.79 6.81 -12.97
N PHE A 29 -5.79 6.11 -13.53
CA PHE A 29 -5.56 5.05 -14.51
C PHE A 29 -5.07 5.60 -15.85
N ASP A 30 -5.68 6.69 -16.32
CA ASP A 30 -5.25 7.37 -17.54
C ASP A 30 -3.86 7.98 -17.34
N LEU A 31 -3.61 8.57 -16.16
CA LEU A 31 -2.30 9.13 -15.81
C LEU A 31 -1.19 8.07 -15.78
N ALA A 32 -1.47 6.91 -15.19
CA ALA A 32 -0.55 5.77 -15.14
C ALA A 32 -0.23 5.24 -16.54
N ARG A 33 -1.27 5.01 -17.36
CA ARG A 33 -1.13 4.54 -18.75
C ARG A 33 -0.34 5.53 -19.61
N GLU A 34 -0.59 6.83 -19.46
CA GLU A 34 0.07 7.86 -20.26
C GLU A 34 1.57 8.00 -19.95
N ASN A 35 2.00 7.56 -18.77
CA ASN A 35 3.38 7.68 -18.31
C ASN A 35 4.11 6.33 -18.19
N ASP A 36 3.48 5.22 -18.61
CA ASP A 36 4.03 3.86 -18.49
C ASP A 36 4.53 3.52 -17.07
N ILE A 37 3.74 3.91 -16.05
CA ILE A 37 4.02 3.63 -14.63
C ILE A 37 2.85 2.87 -13.98
N SER A 38 3.10 2.17 -12.88
CA SER A 38 2.05 1.58 -12.06
C SER A 38 1.32 2.65 -11.24
N ILE A 39 0.03 2.41 -10.97
CA ILE A 39 -0.77 3.26 -10.08
C ILE A 39 -0.25 3.30 -8.63
N THR A 40 0.55 2.31 -8.23
CA THR A 40 1.15 2.21 -6.90
C THR A 40 2.63 2.54 -6.87
N ASP A 41 3.23 2.95 -8.00
CA ASP A 41 4.64 3.29 -8.03
C ASP A 41 4.91 4.53 -7.18
N LEU A 42 6.06 4.51 -6.50
CA LEU A 42 6.57 5.67 -5.78
C LEU A 42 7.10 6.68 -6.78
N LEU A 43 6.54 7.88 -6.76
CA LEU A 43 7.02 8.98 -7.58
C LEU A 43 8.25 9.63 -6.94
N THR A 44 9.21 10.01 -7.78
CA THR A 44 10.41 10.72 -7.35
C THR A 44 10.20 12.23 -7.38
N ASN A 45 10.84 12.96 -6.47
CA ASN A 45 10.76 14.42 -6.43
C ASN A 45 11.33 15.02 -7.74
N ASN A 46 10.64 16.01 -8.30
CA ASN A 46 10.92 16.63 -9.61
C ASN A 46 10.78 15.69 -10.81
N GLN A 47 10.18 14.50 -10.63
CA GLN A 47 9.83 13.64 -11.75
C GLN A 47 8.88 14.38 -12.69
N LYS A 48 9.16 14.31 -13.98
CA LYS A 48 8.29 14.88 -15.02
C LYS A 48 7.22 13.87 -15.38
N ILE A 49 5.96 14.29 -15.30
CA ILE A 49 4.79 13.47 -15.64
C ILE A 49 3.93 14.23 -16.63
N PHE A 50 3.46 13.54 -17.66
CA PHE A 50 2.49 14.04 -18.63
C PHE A 50 1.08 13.88 -18.07
N VAL A 51 0.38 14.99 -17.96
CA VAL A 51 -0.99 15.04 -17.47
C VAL A 51 -1.92 15.35 -18.66
N PRO A 52 -2.99 14.55 -18.85
CA PRO A 52 -4.01 14.84 -19.85
C PRO A 52 -4.88 16.05 -19.44
N GLU A 53 -5.91 16.33 -20.23
CA GLU A 53 -6.88 17.38 -19.90
C GLU A 53 -7.64 17.06 -18.60
N PRO A 54 -8.00 18.08 -17.79
CA PRO A 54 -8.74 17.87 -16.56
C PRO A 54 -10.10 17.21 -16.81
N LEU A 55 -10.44 16.19 -16.00
CA LEU A 55 -11.76 15.57 -16.03
C LEU A 55 -12.80 16.44 -15.30
N VAL A 56 -12.39 17.06 -14.18
CA VAL A 56 -13.24 17.96 -13.38
C VAL A 56 -12.51 19.29 -13.12
N PRO A 57 -12.61 20.26 -14.04
CA PRO A 57 -11.88 21.53 -13.96
C PRO A 57 -12.18 22.35 -12.70
N GLU A 58 -13.38 22.26 -12.12
CA GLU A 58 -13.74 23.00 -10.91
C GLU A 58 -12.91 22.57 -9.71
N ILE A 59 -12.63 21.27 -9.58
CA ILE A 59 -11.81 20.72 -8.50
C ILE A 59 -10.35 21.15 -8.68
N VAL A 60 -9.83 21.08 -9.90
CA VAL A 60 -8.47 21.60 -10.21
C VAL A 60 -8.35 23.08 -9.88
N ALA A 61 -9.37 23.87 -10.22
CA ALA A 61 -9.44 25.28 -9.88
C ALA A 61 -9.47 25.51 -8.37
N PHE A 62 -10.21 24.69 -7.61
CA PHE A 62 -10.25 24.74 -6.15
C PHE A 62 -8.86 24.51 -5.53
N TYR A 63 -8.14 23.45 -5.92
CA TYR A 63 -6.79 23.18 -5.41
C TYR A 63 -5.83 24.33 -5.75
N ARG A 64 -5.90 24.87 -6.97
CA ARG A 64 -5.06 25.99 -7.40
C ARG A 64 -5.37 27.29 -6.64
N GLN A 65 -6.64 27.65 -6.48
CA GLN A 65 -7.03 28.90 -5.81
C GLN A 65 -6.72 28.89 -4.31
N ASN A 66 -6.81 27.72 -3.68
CA ASN A 66 -6.54 27.57 -2.25
C ASN A 66 -5.08 27.22 -1.94
N ASN A 67 -4.20 27.14 -2.94
CA ASN A 67 -2.79 26.74 -2.79
C ASN A 67 -2.62 25.39 -2.06
N ILE A 68 -3.53 24.44 -2.32
CA ILE A 68 -3.49 23.11 -1.70
C ILE A 68 -2.71 22.18 -2.63
N SER A 69 -1.72 21.47 -2.07
CA SER A 69 -0.93 20.47 -2.78
C SER A 69 -0.81 19.21 -1.90
N PRO A 70 -1.67 18.21 -2.12
CA PRO A 70 -1.62 16.95 -1.38
C PRO A 70 -0.27 16.25 -1.57
N SER A 71 0.20 15.61 -0.51
CA SER A 71 1.50 14.93 -0.43
C SER A 71 1.35 13.75 0.53
N THR A 72 0.58 12.74 0.09
CA THR A 72 0.17 11.61 0.92
C THR A 72 0.89 10.31 0.55
N ALA A 73 1.95 10.37 -0.26
CA ALA A 73 2.73 9.17 -0.54
C ALA A 73 3.40 8.68 0.75
N VAL A 74 3.19 7.40 1.06
CA VAL A 74 3.90 6.71 2.14
C VAL A 74 5.24 6.26 1.59
N THR A 75 6.30 7.04 1.83
CA THR A 75 7.67 6.75 1.36
C THR A 75 8.49 5.96 2.37
N THR A 76 8.04 5.92 3.62
CA THR A 76 8.61 5.09 4.68
C THR A 76 7.47 4.35 5.38
N ILE A 77 7.64 3.04 5.56
CA ILE A 77 6.84 2.33 6.54
C ILE A 77 7.35 2.83 7.89
N PRO A 78 6.51 3.41 8.77
CA PRO A 78 6.93 3.71 10.12
C PRO A 78 7.37 2.39 10.74
N ILE A 79 8.69 2.22 10.90
CA ILE A 79 9.20 1.15 11.74
C ILE A 79 8.78 1.57 13.14
N ASP A 80 7.74 0.93 13.63
CA ASP A 80 7.35 1.07 15.00
C ASP A 80 8.53 0.57 15.85
N THR A 81 9.24 1.50 16.48
CA THR A 81 10.35 1.17 17.39
C THR A 81 9.84 0.83 18.78
N SER A 82 8.52 0.84 18.99
CA SER A 82 7.95 0.47 20.27
C SER A 82 8.17 -1.01 20.56
N SER A 83 8.88 -1.25 21.65
CA SER A 83 9.15 -2.58 22.22
C SER A 83 8.77 -2.53 23.70
N GLY A 84 8.33 -3.65 24.25
CA GLY A 84 7.97 -3.76 25.66
C GLY A 84 6.76 -4.66 25.91
N ILE A 85 6.48 -4.91 27.19
CA ILE A 85 5.25 -5.59 27.63
C ILE A 85 4.09 -4.64 27.28
N ASN A 86 3.11 -5.13 26.50
CA ASN A 86 1.97 -4.40 25.89
C ASN A 86 2.16 -3.86 24.45
N HIS A 87 3.29 -4.16 23.78
CA HIS A 87 3.48 -3.88 22.34
C HIS A 87 3.59 -5.17 21.53
N TRP A 88 2.69 -5.40 20.58
CA TRP A 88 2.66 -6.58 19.69
C TRP A 88 2.79 -6.13 18.25
N GLN A 89 3.81 -6.63 17.55
CA GLN A 89 4.01 -6.41 16.12
C GLN A 89 3.71 -7.71 15.39
N LEU A 90 2.75 -7.66 14.47
CA LEU A 90 2.49 -8.75 13.55
C LEU A 90 3.41 -8.56 12.33
N GLY A 91 4.27 -9.54 12.08
CA GLY A 91 4.99 -9.61 10.81
C GLY A 91 3.97 -9.77 9.68
N ILE A 92 4.04 -8.92 8.66
CA ILE A 92 3.14 -8.93 7.50
C ILE A 92 3.61 -9.87 6.39
N ASP A 93 4.31 -10.95 6.76
CA ASP A 93 4.84 -11.93 5.81
C ASP A 93 3.88 -13.12 5.74
N PHE A 94 3.23 -13.31 4.59
CA PHE A 94 2.48 -14.52 4.30
C PHE A 94 3.22 -15.33 3.24
N ILE A 95 3.56 -16.58 3.56
CA ILE A 95 4.15 -17.51 2.61
C ILE A 95 3.02 -18.39 2.07
N VAL A 96 2.70 -18.25 0.79
CA VAL A 96 1.81 -19.18 0.08
C VAL A 96 2.69 -20.22 -0.59
N SER A 97 2.67 -21.46 -0.09
CA SER A 97 3.24 -22.61 -0.79
C SER A 97 2.08 -23.53 -1.18
N GLY A 98 1.72 -23.55 -2.47
CA GLY A 98 0.80 -24.55 -3.01
C GLY A 98 1.59 -25.71 -3.61
N ASN A 99 1.26 -26.94 -3.21
CA ASN A 99 1.43 -28.09 -4.11
C ASN A 99 0.04 -28.43 -4.61
N ASP A 100 -0.23 -28.16 -5.88
CA ASP A 100 -1.45 -28.57 -6.54
C ASP A 100 -1.50 -30.11 -6.57
N LEU A 101 -2.43 -30.70 -5.84
CA LEU A 101 -2.83 -32.10 -6.01
C LEU A 101 -4.32 -32.15 -6.35
N GLU A 102 -4.58 -31.95 -7.64
CA GLU A 102 -5.68 -32.45 -8.49
C GLU A 102 -7.16 -32.45 -8.04
N ASN A 103 -7.57 -32.26 -6.79
CA ASN A 103 -9.00 -32.34 -6.43
C ASN A 103 -9.36 -31.29 -5.38
N GLY A 104 -9.89 -30.15 -5.87
CA GLY A 104 -10.26 -29.01 -5.06
C GLY A 104 -11.16 -29.36 -3.87
N VAL A 105 -10.73 -29.01 -2.66
CA VAL A 105 -11.08 -27.78 -1.92
C VAL A 105 -10.02 -27.64 -0.82
N ASN A 106 -9.31 -26.51 -0.79
CA ASN A 106 -8.35 -26.23 0.29
C ASN A 106 -9.04 -25.32 1.31
N ASN A 107 -9.43 -25.87 2.46
CA ASN A 107 -9.84 -25.07 3.62
C ASN A 107 -8.57 -24.61 4.35
N TRP A 108 -8.12 -23.40 4.03
CA TRP A 108 -6.99 -22.77 4.70
C TRP A 108 -7.46 -22.16 6.04
N GLN A 109 -6.96 -22.68 7.15
CA GLN A 109 -7.10 -22.05 8.46
C GLN A 109 -5.75 -21.48 8.89
N LEU A 110 -5.72 -20.19 9.19
CA LEU A 110 -4.60 -19.54 9.88
C LEU A 110 -4.73 -19.83 11.38
N GLY A 111 -3.90 -20.74 11.89
CA GLY A 111 -3.74 -20.96 13.33
C GLY A 111 -2.72 -19.98 13.91
N ILE A 112 -3.07 -19.34 15.04
CA ILE A 112 -2.10 -18.60 15.87
C ILE A 112 -1.98 -19.38 17.17
N ASP A 113 -0.88 -20.11 17.35
CA ASP A 113 -0.63 -20.85 18.58
C ASP A 113 0.11 -19.97 19.59
N PHE A 114 -0.51 -19.73 20.74
CA PHE A 114 0.14 -19.07 21.87
C PHE A 114 0.69 -20.12 22.82
N ILE A 115 1.95 -20.52 22.65
CA ILE A 115 2.62 -21.44 23.57
C ILE A 115 3.08 -20.64 24.81
N VAL A 116 2.62 -21.05 26.00
CA VAL A 116 3.09 -20.51 27.28
C VAL A 116 4.16 -21.45 27.84
N GLN A 117 5.43 -21.00 27.91
CA GLN A 117 6.48 -21.72 28.63
C GLN A 117 6.40 -21.41 30.13
N PRO A 118 6.19 -22.40 31.03
CA PRO A 118 5.83 -22.10 32.42
C PRO A 118 6.97 -21.67 33.35
N ASP A 119 8.23 -21.58 32.90
CA ASP A 119 9.38 -21.67 33.80
C ASP A 119 10.39 -20.50 33.80
N THR A 120 10.12 -19.37 33.12
CA THR A 120 11.04 -18.21 33.16
C THR A 120 10.47 -16.90 33.69
N GLY A 121 9.20 -16.84 34.11
CA GLY A 121 8.57 -15.58 34.56
C GLY A 121 8.48 -14.49 33.48
N ILE A 122 8.81 -14.85 32.24
CA ILE A 122 8.67 -14.06 31.01
C ILE A 122 7.95 -14.98 30.03
N ASN A 123 6.78 -14.56 29.56
CA ASN A 123 6.05 -15.31 28.55
C ASN A 123 6.83 -15.25 27.22
N HIS A 124 7.44 -16.36 26.82
CA HIS A 124 7.97 -16.53 25.47
C HIS A 124 6.83 -16.97 24.55
N TYR A 125 6.22 -16.03 23.83
CA TYR A 125 5.27 -16.35 22.77
C TYR A 125 6.05 -16.62 21.47
N GLN A 126 6.01 -17.84 20.97
CA GLN A 126 6.49 -18.17 19.63
C GLN A 126 5.28 -18.27 18.70
N ILE A 127 5.34 -17.65 17.53
CA ILE A 127 4.40 -17.94 16.44
C ILE A 127 4.86 -19.27 15.82
N GLY A 128 4.23 -20.37 16.22
CA GLY A 128 4.44 -21.68 15.59
C GLY A 128 3.94 -21.67 14.15
N LYS A 129 4.70 -22.28 13.24
CA LYS A 129 4.23 -22.61 11.88
C LYS A 129 3.62 -24.00 11.89
N ASP A 130 2.53 -24.20 12.61
CA ASP A 130 1.86 -25.49 12.61
C ASP A 130 0.74 -25.46 11.57
N PHE A 131 1.09 -25.83 10.34
CA PHE A 131 0.11 -26.20 9.32
C PHE A 131 -0.55 -27.51 9.76
N ILE A 132 -1.67 -27.44 10.46
CA ILE A 132 -2.48 -28.63 10.72
C ILE A 132 -3.25 -28.94 9.43
N VAL A 133 -2.71 -29.86 8.63
CA VAL A 133 -3.49 -30.57 7.63
C VAL A 133 -4.33 -31.59 8.38
N SER A 134 -5.63 -31.34 8.52
CA SER A 134 -6.56 -32.36 9.02
C SER A 134 -6.87 -33.33 7.88
N PRO A 135 -6.56 -34.64 8.01
CA PRO A 135 -7.12 -35.63 7.13
C PRO A 135 -8.59 -35.87 7.52
N GLU A 136 -9.45 -36.07 6.52
CA GLU A 136 -10.70 -36.82 6.71
C GLU A 136 -10.40 -38.32 6.82
#